data_AF-A0A673X2M6-F1
#
_entry.id   AF-A0A673X2M6-F1
#
_cell.length_a   1.000
_cell.length_b   1.000
_cell.length_c   1.000
_cell.angle_alpha   90.00
_cell.angle_beta   90.00
_cell.angle_gamma   90.00
#
_symmetry.space_group_name_H-M   'P 1'
#
loop_
_entity.id
_entity.type
_entity.pdbx_description
1 polymer ?
#
loop_
_entity_poly.entity_id
_entity_poly.type
_entity_poly.pdbx_seq_one_letter_code
_entity_poly.pdbx_strand_id
1 'polypeptide(L)'
;MPGPTQALSPNGENNNDIIPTDGSNCIPYRKNTVRGERAYSWGMAVNVYSTSITQETMSRHDITAWVNDLLGLNYTKVEQLSSGAAYCQFMDLLFPGCVHLKKVKFQAKFEHEYIHNFKLLQASFKRMNVDKIIPVEKLVKARFQDNLDFIQWFKRFFDANYDGKDYDPLQARQGQDAIPPPDPGEQIFNLPKKSQHHAASSPTAGATRASATTPKQNPCSPHPSSRPSSAKRIPVATPTTTPAKGERELEAQVTGLNDQVNTLKLALEGVEKERDFYFGKLRDVEVLAQEQGQESAQFVERLMEILYSADEQEGAGEVDGEDVDPGVHEEDVPDDQQDEY
;
A
#
# COMPACT_ATOMS: atom_id res chain seq x y z
N MET A 1 39.44 41.63 -58.22
CA MET A 1 38.32 41.31 -57.32
C MET A 1 38.26 39.80 -57.10
N PRO A 2 38.74 39.26 -55.97
CA PRO A 2 38.41 37.90 -55.54
C PRO A 2 36.97 37.86 -55.01
N GLY A 3 36.28 36.73 -55.19
CA GLY A 3 34.92 36.52 -54.66
C GLY A 3 34.90 36.17 -53.15
N PRO A 4 33.71 36.18 -52.52
CA PRO A 4 33.57 35.92 -51.08
C PRO A 4 33.82 34.45 -50.71
N THR A 5 34.49 34.25 -49.57
CA THR A 5 34.83 32.95 -48.99
C THR A 5 33.58 32.14 -48.62
N GLN A 6 33.50 30.88 -49.04
CA GLN A 6 32.53 29.92 -48.50
C GLN A 6 33.07 29.32 -47.20
N ALA A 7 32.22 29.28 -46.16
CA ALA A 7 32.52 28.55 -44.93
C ALA A 7 32.10 27.08 -45.06
N LEU A 8 32.98 26.15 -44.68
CA LEU A 8 32.69 24.71 -44.69
C LEU A 8 31.99 24.31 -43.38
N SER A 9 30.71 23.91 -43.49
CA SER A 9 29.99 23.25 -42.39
C SER A 9 30.46 21.79 -42.25
N PRO A 10 30.65 21.27 -41.02
CA PRO A 10 31.23 19.93 -40.81
C PRO A 10 30.24 18.76 -40.98
N ASN A 11 28.99 19.01 -41.36
CA ASN A 11 27.98 17.98 -41.62
C ASN A 11 27.84 17.74 -43.13
N GLY A 12 28.54 16.73 -43.65
CA GLY A 12 28.44 16.26 -45.04
C GLY A 12 27.19 15.43 -45.32
N GLU A 13 26.01 15.96 -45.01
CA GLU A 13 24.73 15.26 -45.15
C GLU A 13 24.12 15.48 -46.54
N ASN A 14 24.38 14.53 -47.45
CA ASN A 14 23.83 14.51 -48.81
C ASN A 14 22.29 14.34 -48.77
N ASN A 15 21.56 15.43 -48.98
CA ASN A 15 20.11 15.44 -49.04
C ASN A 15 19.63 15.00 -50.43
N ASN A 16 19.55 13.68 -50.65
CA ASN A 16 18.83 13.08 -51.78
C ASN A 16 18.48 11.62 -51.51
N ASP A 17 17.32 11.38 -50.89
CA ASP A 17 16.52 10.15 -51.03
C ASP A 17 15.07 10.46 -50.58
N ILE A 18 14.35 11.23 -51.39
CA ILE A 18 12.91 11.45 -51.22
C ILE A 18 12.17 10.39 -52.03
N ILE A 19 11.61 9.39 -51.36
CA ILE A 19 10.68 8.42 -51.94
C ILE A 19 9.29 8.66 -51.31
N PRO A 20 8.28 9.11 -52.08
CA PRO A 20 6.95 9.41 -51.55
C PRO A 20 6.04 8.18 -51.60
N THR A 21 5.80 7.53 -50.45
CA THR A 21 4.76 6.48 -50.32
C THR A 21 3.97 6.61 -49.01
N ASP A 22 2.80 7.22 -49.15
CA ASP A 22 1.52 6.93 -48.49
C ASP A 22 1.37 6.86 -46.94
N GLY A 23 0.44 7.67 -46.43
CA GLY A 23 -0.66 7.15 -45.61
C GLY A 23 -0.46 6.81 -44.13
N SER A 24 0.75 6.80 -43.56
CA SER A 24 0.93 6.42 -42.14
C SER A 24 2.01 7.20 -41.40
N ASN A 25 1.59 8.05 -40.46
CA ASN A 25 2.46 8.92 -39.67
C ASN A 25 3.11 8.19 -38.46
N CYS A 26 3.80 7.08 -38.73
CA CYS A 26 4.57 6.35 -37.72
C CYS A 26 5.98 6.96 -37.58
N ILE A 27 6.24 7.62 -36.45
CA ILE A 27 7.54 8.22 -36.15
C ILE A 27 8.62 7.12 -36.10
N PRO A 28 9.67 7.16 -36.95
CA PRO A 28 10.65 6.08 -37.03
C PRO A 28 11.60 6.07 -35.82
N TYR A 29 11.79 4.87 -35.24
CA TYR A 29 12.61 4.64 -34.05
C TYR A 29 14.11 4.93 -34.33
N ARG A 30 14.66 6.02 -33.77
CA ARG A 30 16.00 6.51 -34.10
C ARG A 30 17.12 5.70 -33.43
N LYS A 31 17.55 4.61 -34.08
CA LYS A 31 18.72 3.81 -33.66
C LYS A 31 20.03 4.60 -33.72
N ASN A 32 20.50 5.12 -32.57
CA ASN A 32 21.88 5.62 -32.43
C ASN A 32 22.72 4.65 -31.58
N THR A 33 23.54 3.83 -32.24
CA THR A 33 24.52 2.94 -31.58
C THR A 33 25.93 3.53 -31.66
N VAL A 34 26.37 4.24 -30.61
CA VAL A 34 27.78 4.65 -30.45
C VAL A 34 28.20 4.56 -28.97
N ARG A 35 29.31 3.84 -28.72
CA ARG A 35 30.08 3.75 -27.45
C ARG A 35 29.35 3.36 -26.15
N GLY A 36 29.53 2.09 -25.79
CA GLY A 36 30.31 1.74 -24.58
C GLY A 36 29.60 1.73 -23.22
N GLU A 37 28.62 2.60 -23.00
CA GLU A 37 27.77 2.56 -21.81
C GLU A 37 26.32 2.28 -22.23
N ARG A 38 25.57 1.55 -21.41
CA ARG A 38 24.12 1.34 -21.67
C ARG A 38 23.37 2.62 -21.33
N ALA A 39 23.30 3.54 -22.29
CA ALA A 39 22.39 4.67 -22.26
C ALA A 39 20.94 4.17 -22.40
N TYR A 40 20.35 3.74 -21.29
CA TYR A 40 18.94 3.34 -21.24
C TYR A 40 18.06 4.57 -21.47
N SER A 41 17.56 4.74 -22.70
CA SER A 41 16.68 5.84 -23.10
C SER A 41 15.23 5.58 -22.67
N TRP A 42 15.01 5.47 -21.36
CA TRP A 42 13.66 5.53 -20.79
C TRP A 42 13.08 6.93 -20.99
N GLY A 43 11.76 7.03 -21.13
CA GLY A 43 11.05 8.30 -21.00
C GLY A 43 11.08 8.82 -19.56
N MET A 44 10.50 10.00 -19.33
CA MET A 44 10.19 10.45 -17.98
C MET A 44 9.15 9.51 -17.36
N ALA A 45 9.22 9.28 -16.05
CA ALA A 45 8.26 8.42 -15.36
C ALA A 45 6.86 9.06 -15.32
N VAL A 46 5.83 8.22 -15.37
CA VAL A 46 4.44 8.61 -15.13
C VAL A 46 4.29 8.94 -13.64
N ASN A 47 4.03 10.21 -13.33
CA ASN A 47 3.73 10.63 -11.96
C ASN A 47 2.28 10.26 -11.60
N VAL A 48 2.07 9.92 -10.32
CA VAL A 48 0.74 9.59 -9.78
C VAL A 48 0.46 10.39 -8.52
N TYR A 49 -0.79 10.81 -8.36
CA TYR A 49 -1.25 11.64 -7.26
C TYR A 49 -2.35 10.93 -6.48
N SER A 50 -2.43 11.18 -5.18
CA SER A 50 -3.54 10.69 -4.37
C SER A 50 -4.77 11.57 -4.61
N THR A 51 -5.65 11.17 -5.53
CA THR A 51 -7.04 11.63 -5.57
C THR A 51 -7.87 10.83 -4.56
N SER A 52 -8.99 11.40 -4.10
CA SER A 52 -9.92 10.76 -3.15
C SER A 52 -10.69 9.57 -3.75
N ILE A 53 -10.71 9.49 -5.08
CA ILE A 53 -11.49 8.54 -5.88
C ILE A 53 -11.17 7.10 -5.48
N THR A 54 -12.16 6.22 -5.63
CA THR A 54 -12.36 4.89 -5.01
C THR A 54 -11.31 3.79 -5.31
N GLN A 55 -10.03 4.12 -5.30
CA GLN A 55 -8.92 3.19 -5.50
C GLN A 55 -8.63 2.36 -4.26
N GLU A 56 -9.06 1.09 -4.30
CA GLU A 56 -8.76 0.05 -3.33
C GLU A 56 -7.35 0.19 -2.74
N THR A 57 -7.25 0.26 -1.41
CA THR A 57 -5.99 0.43 -0.70
C THR A 57 -5.52 -0.94 -0.20
N MET A 58 -4.41 -1.44 -0.77
CA MET A 58 -3.84 -2.70 -0.31
C MET A 58 -3.58 -2.67 1.20
N SER A 59 -3.97 -3.73 1.90
CA SER A 59 -3.75 -3.82 3.34
C SER A 59 -2.25 -3.92 3.64
N ARG A 60 -1.89 -3.66 4.91
CA ARG A 60 -0.51 -3.83 5.40
C ARG A 60 0.08 -5.22 5.12
N HIS A 61 -0.77 -6.25 5.03
CA HIS A 61 -0.33 -7.63 4.80
C HIS A 61 -0.06 -7.85 3.31
N ASP A 62 -1.02 -7.51 2.46
CA ASP A 62 -0.93 -7.73 1.01
C ASP A 62 0.18 -6.89 0.38
N ILE A 63 0.38 -5.65 0.84
CA ILE A 63 1.45 -4.78 0.34
C ILE A 63 2.84 -5.25 0.84
N THR A 64 2.92 -5.94 1.97
CA THR A 64 4.16 -6.57 2.45
C THR A 64 4.43 -7.87 1.68
N ALA A 65 3.40 -8.66 1.37
CA ALA A 65 3.50 -9.83 0.50
C ALA A 65 3.99 -9.45 -0.90
N TRP A 66 3.38 -8.45 -1.54
CA TRP A 66 3.81 -7.93 -2.85
C TRP A 66 5.29 -7.51 -2.88
N VAL A 67 5.78 -6.82 -1.84
CA VAL A 67 7.21 -6.47 -1.70
C VAL A 67 8.09 -7.72 -1.60
N ASN A 68 7.66 -8.72 -0.83
CA ASN A 68 8.39 -9.96 -0.64
C ASN A 68 8.45 -10.81 -1.91
N ASP A 69 7.32 -10.98 -2.59
CA ASP A 69 7.19 -11.83 -3.77
C ASP A 69 7.97 -11.25 -4.96
N LEU A 70 7.85 -9.94 -5.23
CA LEU A 70 8.49 -9.31 -6.39
C LEU A 70 10.00 -9.12 -6.20
N LEU A 71 10.47 -8.87 -4.98
CA LEU A 71 11.89 -8.62 -4.69
C LEU A 71 12.61 -9.81 -4.03
N GLY A 72 11.95 -10.95 -3.82
CA GLY A 72 12.51 -12.08 -3.08
C GLY A 72 13.01 -11.65 -1.70
N LEU A 73 12.13 -11.03 -0.92
CA LEU A 73 12.39 -10.53 0.44
C LEU A 73 11.54 -11.28 1.47
N ASN A 74 11.85 -11.09 2.75
CA ASN A 74 11.16 -11.71 3.89
C ASN A 74 10.82 -10.69 4.98
N TYR A 75 10.29 -9.53 4.58
CA TYR A 75 9.77 -8.54 5.51
C TYR A 75 8.50 -9.05 6.20
N THR A 76 8.38 -8.78 7.50
CA THR A 76 7.23 -9.12 8.34
C THR A 76 6.48 -7.86 8.81
N LYS A 77 7.04 -6.68 8.57
CA LYS A 77 6.52 -5.36 8.98
C LYS A 77 6.74 -4.31 7.90
N VAL A 78 5.74 -3.45 7.70
CA VAL A 78 5.82 -2.30 6.76
C VAL A 78 6.97 -1.35 7.15
N GLU A 79 7.23 -1.23 8.45
CA GLU A 79 8.34 -0.47 9.03
C GLU A 79 9.72 -0.87 8.50
N GLN A 80 9.90 -2.08 7.94
CA GLN A 80 11.19 -2.55 7.39
C GLN A 80 11.54 -1.90 6.04
N LEU A 81 10.56 -1.28 5.37
CA LEU A 81 10.78 -0.42 4.20
C LEU A 81 11.53 0.87 4.56
N SER A 82 11.61 1.24 5.84
CA SER A 82 12.42 2.37 6.35
C SER A 82 13.90 2.27 6.02
N SER A 83 14.39 1.08 5.65
CA SER A 83 15.77 0.88 5.18
C SER A 83 16.07 1.61 3.86
N GLY A 84 15.06 1.98 3.07
CA GLY A 84 15.22 2.58 1.75
C GLY A 84 15.70 1.62 0.65
N ALA A 85 16.13 0.39 1.00
CA ALA A 85 16.79 -0.53 0.08
C ALA A 85 15.82 -1.13 -0.96
N ALA A 86 14.62 -1.56 -0.53
CA ALA A 86 13.59 -2.10 -1.41
C ALA A 86 13.17 -1.08 -2.50
N TYR A 87 12.90 0.17 -2.12
CA TYR A 87 12.58 1.25 -3.08
C TYR A 87 13.70 1.49 -4.11
N CYS A 88 14.96 1.42 -3.68
CA CYS A 88 16.09 1.52 -4.61
C CYS A 88 16.13 0.36 -5.61
N GLN A 89 15.67 -0.84 -5.22
CA GLN A 89 15.59 -1.99 -6.09
C GLN A 89 14.36 -1.97 -7.00
N PHE A 90 13.19 -1.55 -6.51
CA PHE A 90 12.02 -1.29 -7.37
C PHE A 90 12.32 -0.25 -8.47
N MET A 91 13.09 0.80 -8.18
CA MET A 91 13.49 1.79 -9.19
C MET A 91 14.47 1.22 -10.23
N ASP A 92 15.32 0.26 -9.87
CA ASP A 92 16.17 -0.48 -10.81
C ASP A 92 15.38 -1.49 -11.66
N LEU A 93 14.33 -2.09 -11.10
CA LEU A 93 13.36 -2.93 -11.83
C LEU A 93 12.55 -2.09 -12.83
N LEU A 94 11.93 -1.00 -12.40
CA LEU A 94 11.15 -0.11 -13.27
C LEU A 94 12.04 0.50 -14.37
N PHE A 95 13.15 1.13 -13.96
CA PHE A 95 14.04 1.86 -14.87
C PHE A 95 15.50 1.42 -14.68
N PRO A 96 15.91 0.29 -15.28
CA PRO A 96 17.28 -0.22 -15.23
C PRO A 96 18.35 0.85 -15.42
N GLY A 97 19.30 0.92 -14.48
CA GLY A 97 20.36 1.91 -14.45
C GLY A 97 19.99 3.29 -13.89
N CYS A 98 18.73 3.56 -13.52
CA CYS A 98 18.37 4.84 -12.90
C CYS A 98 18.89 4.95 -11.44
N VAL A 99 19.14 3.82 -10.77
CA VAL A 99 19.74 3.68 -9.44
C VAL A 99 21.13 3.06 -9.56
N HIS A 100 22.08 3.53 -8.73
CA HIS A 100 23.39 2.89 -8.59
C HIS A 100 23.30 1.71 -7.61
N LEU A 101 22.70 0.58 -8.03
CA LEU A 101 22.33 -0.51 -7.11
C LEU A 101 23.50 -1.05 -6.27
N LYS A 102 24.72 -1.09 -6.85
CA LYS A 102 25.98 -1.43 -6.16
C LYS A 102 26.36 -0.53 -4.97
N LYS A 103 25.71 0.64 -4.82
CA LYS A 103 25.91 1.56 -3.68
C LYS A 103 24.80 1.43 -2.63
N VAL A 104 23.75 0.66 -2.88
CA VAL A 104 22.64 0.46 -1.95
C VAL A 104 23.08 -0.49 -0.84
N LYS A 105 22.78 -0.12 0.41
CA LYS A 105 23.03 -0.95 1.59
C LYS A 105 21.81 -1.85 1.85
N PHE A 106 21.78 -3.02 1.24
CA PHE A 106 20.74 -4.05 1.49
C PHE A 106 20.79 -4.61 2.92
N GLN A 107 21.94 -4.51 3.58
CA GLN A 107 22.22 -4.96 4.95
C GLN A 107 22.27 -3.81 5.96
N ALA A 108 21.60 -2.69 5.68
CA ALA A 108 21.57 -1.52 6.55
C ALA A 108 20.91 -1.84 7.90
N LYS A 109 21.49 -1.33 8.99
CA LYS A 109 20.98 -1.53 10.37
C LYS A 109 20.84 -0.22 11.17
N PHE A 110 21.44 0.87 10.69
CA PHE A 110 21.42 2.16 11.37
C PHE A 110 20.79 3.25 10.51
N GLU A 111 20.14 4.23 11.16
CA GLU A 111 19.43 5.34 10.50
C GLU A 111 20.27 6.10 9.47
N HIS A 112 21.56 6.31 9.73
CA HIS A 112 22.47 6.99 8.79
C HIS A 112 22.70 6.21 7.48
N GLU A 113 22.49 4.89 7.50
CA GLU A 113 22.54 4.00 6.34
C GLU A 113 21.22 4.04 5.55
N TYR A 114 20.10 4.15 6.26
CA TYR A 114 18.78 4.35 5.66
C TYR A 114 18.73 5.69 4.92
N ILE A 115 19.25 6.77 5.54
CA ILE A 115 19.40 8.10 4.92
C ILE A 115 20.29 8.02 3.66
N HIS A 116 21.34 7.20 3.67
CA HIS A 116 22.18 6.97 2.48
C HIS A 116 21.40 6.30 1.35
N ASN A 117 20.62 5.25 1.64
CA ASN A 117 19.76 4.60 0.65
C ASN A 117 18.70 5.58 0.10
N PHE A 118 18.02 6.34 0.96
CA PHE A 118 17.05 7.34 0.51
C PHE A 118 17.66 8.47 -0.34
N LYS A 119 18.93 8.83 -0.15
CA LYS A 119 19.64 9.76 -1.06
C LYS A 119 19.88 9.16 -2.44
N LEU A 120 20.10 7.84 -2.55
CA LEU A 120 20.14 7.15 -3.85
C LEU A 120 18.74 7.13 -4.50
N LEU A 121 17.68 6.91 -3.71
CA LEU A 121 16.30 6.96 -4.18
C LEU A 121 15.94 8.37 -4.72
N GLN A 122 16.19 9.43 -3.95
CA GLN A 122 16.00 10.82 -4.37
C GLN A 122 16.76 11.15 -5.67
N ALA A 123 17.99 10.64 -5.83
CA ALA A 123 18.78 10.82 -7.04
C ALA A 123 18.26 10.02 -8.26
N SER A 124 17.43 8.99 -8.05
CA SER A 124 16.72 8.29 -9.12
C SER A 124 15.39 8.96 -9.47
N PHE A 125 14.63 9.42 -8.47
CA PHE A 125 13.41 10.22 -8.66
C PHE A 125 13.72 11.46 -9.50
N LYS A 126 14.76 12.22 -9.14
CA LYS A 126 15.21 13.38 -9.94
C LYS A 126 15.67 13.01 -11.36
N ARG A 127 16.22 11.82 -11.59
CA ARG A 127 16.64 11.35 -12.93
C ARG A 127 15.45 10.99 -13.81
N MET A 128 14.42 10.39 -13.23
CA MET A 128 13.19 10.00 -13.91
C MET A 128 12.12 11.11 -13.94
N ASN A 129 12.42 12.27 -13.35
CA ASN A 129 11.52 13.41 -13.15
C ASN A 129 10.23 13.05 -12.38
N VAL A 130 10.39 12.25 -11.32
CA VAL A 130 9.34 11.99 -10.33
C VAL A 130 9.23 13.19 -9.39
N ASP A 131 8.03 13.72 -9.20
CA ASP A 131 7.79 14.95 -8.43
C ASP A 131 7.48 14.72 -6.94
N LYS A 132 7.02 13.51 -6.58
CA LYS A 132 6.74 13.10 -5.19
C LYS A 132 7.94 13.34 -4.28
N ILE A 133 7.77 14.27 -3.34
CA ILE A 133 8.72 14.51 -2.26
C ILE A 133 8.75 13.29 -1.32
N ILE A 134 9.93 12.71 -1.13
CA ILE A 134 10.16 11.59 -0.20
C ILE A 134 10.35 12.13 1.23
N PRO A 135 9.49 11.81 2.21
CA PRO A 135 9.57 12.33 3.58
C PRO A 135 10.63 11.58 4.43
N VAL A 136 11.89 11.62 3.98
CA VAL A 136 13.01 10.80 4.51
C VAL A 136 13.10 10.80 6.03
N GLU A 137 13.06 11.98 6.67
CA GLU A 137 13.18 12.13 8.14
C GLU A 137 12.10 11.37 8.92
N LYS A 138 10.92 11.15 8.33
CA LYS A 138 9.86 10.35 8.95
C LYS A 138 10.02 8.86 8.66
N LEU A 139 10.38 8.53 7.42
CA LEU A 139 10.54 7.15 6.96
C LEU A 139 11.65 6.43 7.74
N VAL A 140 12.83 7.05 7.87
CA VAL A 140 14.00 6.45 8.54
C VAL A 140 13.82 6.25 10.05
N LYS A 141 12.83 6.92 10.66
CA LYS A 141 12.39 6.67 12.05
C LYS A 141 11.46 5.47 12.17
N ALA A 142 11.27 4.72 11.08
CA ALA A 142 10.48 3.49 11.00
C ALA A 142 9.05 3.62 11.57
N ARG A 143 8.43 4.80 11.39
CA ARG A 143 7.04 5.04 11.79
C ARG A 143 6.10 4.30 10.85
N PHE A 144 5.23 3.46 11.39
CA PHE A 144 4.26 2.66 10.63
C PHE A 144 3.45 3.51 9.64
N GLN A 145 2.76 4.55 10.11
CA GLN A 145 1.86 5.36 9.28
C GLN A 145 2.59 6.08 8.12
N ASP A 146 3.75 6.69 8.40
CA ASP A 146 4.54 7.40 7.40
C ASP A 146 5.14 6.43 6.35
N ASN A 147 5.51 5.20 6.75
CA ASN A 147 5.97 4.18 5.81
C ASN A 147 4.81 3.55 5.01
N LEU A 148 3.62 3.37 5.61
CA LEU A 148 2.44 2.83 4.95
C LEU A 148 1.91 3.76 3.85
N ASP A 149 1.77 5.07 4.14
CA ASP A 149 1.39 6.07 3.12
C ASP A 149 2.37 6.06 1.94
N PHE A 150 3.67 6.05 2.22
CA PHE A 150 4.68 6.10 1.18
C PHE A 150 4.72 4.82 0.32
N ILE A 151 4.58 3.61 0.90
CA ILE A 151 4.51 2.38 0.10
C ILE A 151 3.19 2.25 -0.67
N GLN A 152 2.05 2.69 -0.13
CA GLN A 152 0.78 2.69 -0.86
C GLN A 152 0.83 3.64 -2.07
N TRP A 153 1.39 4.84 -1.92
CA TRP A 153 1.68 5.70 -3.07
C TRP A 153 2.69 5.05 -4.03
N PHE A 154 3.75 4.43 -3.51
CA PHE A 154 4.78 3.81 -4.35
C PHE A 154 4.26 2.60 -5.14
N LYS A 155 3.28 1.85 -4.62
CA LYS A 155 2.56 0.79 -5.36
C LYS A 155 1.82 1.37 -6.55
N ARG A 156 1.02 2.42 -6.35
CA ARG A 156 0.33 3.13 -7.46
C ARG A 156 1.32 3.66 -8.50
N PHE A 157 2.47 4.17 -8.06
CA PHE A 157 3.55 4.62 -8.95
C PHE A 157 4.19 3.47 -9.72
N PHE A 158 4.43 2.33 -9.07
CA PHE A 158 4.93 1.12 -9.71
C PHE A 158 3.96 0.62 -10.78
N ASP A 159 2.68 0.50 -10.46
CA ASP A 159 1.64 -0.01 -11.37
C ASP A 159 1.50 0.87 -12.63
N ALA A 160 1.65 2.19 -12.48
CA ALA A 160 1.60 3.15 -13.60
C ALA A 160 2.87 3.17 -14.48
N ASN A 161 3.95 2.48 -14.09
CA ASN A 161 5.25 2.52 -14.78
C ASN A 161 5.82 1.14 -15.11
N TYR A 162 5.23 0.04 -14.63
CA TYR A 162 5.70 -1.31 -14.89
C TYR A 162 5.17 -1.82 -16.24
N ASP A 163 6.09 -2.25 -17.09
CA ASP A 163 5.85 -2.71 -18.47
C ASP A 163 5.77 -4.25 -18.58
N GLY A 164 5.82 -4.96 -17.45
CA GLY A 164 5.78 -6.43 -17.40
C GLY A 164 7.13 -7.15 -17.56
N LYS A 165 8.28 -6.45 -17.57
CA LYS A 165 9.59 -7.11 -17.76
C LYS A 165 9.95 -8.11 -16.63
N ASP A 166 10.50 -9.25 -17.01
CA ASP A 166 11.14 -10.18 -16.07
C ASP A 166 12.28 -9.50 -15.31
N TYR A 167 12.39 -9.78 -14.00
CA TYR A 167 13.44 -9.26 -13.13
C TYR A 167 13.91 -10.34 -12.15
N ASP A 168 15.22 -10.59 -12.09
CA ASP A 168 15.83 -11.44 -11.06
C ASP A 168 16.38 -10.56 -9.93
N PRO A 169 15.69 -10.45 -8.79
CA PRO A 169 16.11 -9.59 -7.69
C PRO A 169 17.35 -10.13 -6.94
N LEU A 170 17.68 -11.41 -7.06
CA LEU A 170 18.85 -12.03 -6.44
C LEU A 170 20.12 -11.77 -7.26
N GLN A 171 20.03 -11.91 -8.59
CA GLN A 171 21.09 -11.52 -9.52
C GLN A 171 21.34 -10.00 -9.48
N ALA A 172 20.29 -9.18 -9.41
CA ALA A 172 20.43 -7.73 -9.28
C ALA A 172 21.18 -7.33 -7.99
N ARG A 173 20.86 -7.96 -6.85
CA ARG A 173 21.63 -7.84 -5.59
C ARG A 173 23.03 -8.47 -5.63
N GLN A 174 23.41 -9.08 -6.75
CA GLN A 174 24.70 -9.77 -6.94
C GLN A 174 24.97 -10.87 -5.90
N GLY A 175 23.91 -11.55 -5.43
CA GLY A 175 24.00 -12.53 -4.35
C GLY A 175 24.20 -11.94 -2.94
N GLN A 176 24.03 -10.63 -2.75
CA GLN A 176 23.86 -10.08 -1.40
C GLN A 176 22.48 -10.46 -0.86
N ASP A 177 22.44 -11.12 0.30
CA ASP A 177 21.23 -11.23 1.09
C ASP A 177 20.68 -9.84 1.40
N ALA A 178 19.35 -9.70 1.40
CA ALA A 178 18.65 -8.54 1.92
C ALA A 178 17.92 -8.93 3.20
N ILE A 179 18.70 -9.17 4.27
CA ILE A 179 18.15 -9.49 5.60
C ILE A 179 17.29 -8.29 6.04
N PRO A 180 16.08 -8.52 6.60
CA PRO A 180 15.22 -7.42 7.05
C PRO A 180 15.95 -6.56 8.10
N PRO A 181 15.83 -5.23 8.03
CA PRO A 181 16.41 -4.35 9.05
C PRO A 181 15.86 -4.70 10.45
N PRO A 182 16.69 -4.57 11.50
CA PRO A 182 16.33 -4.96 12.86
C PRO A 182 15.15 -4.16 13.39
N ASP A 183 14.20 -4.85 14.01
CA ASP A 183 12.91 -4.32 14.43
C ASP A 183 13.07 -3.07 15.33
N PRO A 184 12.40 -1.94 15.03
CA PRO A 184 12.45 -0.75 15.87
C PRO A 184 12.09 -1.01 17.34
N GLY A 185 11.24 -2.01 17.62
CA GLY A 185 10.87 -2.40 18.97
C GLY A 185 11.99 -3.09 19.76
N GLU A 186 12.87 -3.84 19.10
CA GLU A 186 13.98 -4.56 19.75
C GLU A 186 15.15 -3.63 20.10
N GLN A 187 15.37 -2.58 19.31
CA GLN A 187 16.47 -1.63 19.51
C GLN A 187 16.38 -0.87 20.85
N ILE A 188 15.18 -0.79 21.44
CA ILE A 188 14.91 -0.11 22.72
C ILE A 188 15.47 -0.91 23.92
N PHE A 189 15.53 -2.24 23.83
CA PHE A 189 15.93 -3.09 24.96
C PHE A 189 17.43 -3.44 25.01
N ASN A 190 18.17 -3.27 23.91
CA ASN A 190 19.59 -3.63 23.81
C ASN A 190 20.55 -2.52 24.28
N LEU A 191 20.35 -2.01 25.51
CA LEU A 191 21.39 -1.28 26.22
C LEU A 191 22.48 -2.29 26.69
N PRO A 192 23.77 -2.13 26.35
CA PRO A 192 24.77 -3.16 26.64
C PRO A 192 24.98 -3.40 28.15
N LYS A 193 24.57 -4.56 28.66
CA LYS A 193 25.03 -5.05 29.96
C LYS A 193 26.54 -5.31 29.90
N LYS A 194 27.30 -4.50 30.62
CA LYS A 194 28.78 -4.53 30.65
C LYS A 194 29.30 -5.78 31.37
N SER A 195 29.33 -6.92 30.68
CA SER A 195 29.93 -8.17 31.18
C SER A 195 31.46 -8.09 31.19
N GLN A 196 32.04 -7.53 32.25
CA GLN A 196 33.49 -7.59 32.48
C GLN A 196 33.92 -8.99 32.93
N HIS A 197 34.45 -9.78 31.99
CA HIS A 197 35.28 -10.96 32.25
C HIS A 197 36.52 -10.94 31.35
N HIS A 198 37.50 -11.79 31.66
CA HIS A 198 38.91 -11.75 31.22
C HIS A 198 39.69 -10.57 31.84
N ALA A 199 40.87 -10.72 32.46
CA ALA A 199 41.65 -11.91 32.87
C ALA A 199 42.55 -11.48 34.09
N ALA A 200 43.54 -12.22 34.64
CA ALA A 200 44.22 -13.47 34.28
C ALA A 200 44.92 -14.12 35.51
N SER A 201 45.52 -15.30 35.30
CA SER A 201 46.68 -15.86 36.02
C SER A 201 46.55 -16.43 37.45
N SER A 202 47.34 -17.48 37.69
CA SER A 202 47.59 -18.21 38.96
C SER A 202 48.97 -17.77 39.55
N PRO A 203 49.54 -18.32 40.67
CA PRO A 203 49.15 -19.54 41.43
C PRO A 203 49.35 -19.58 42.98
N THR A 204 48.93 -20.72 43.56
CA THR A 204 49.54 -21.49 44.69
C THR A 204 49.26 -21.18 46.19
N ALA A 205 49.46 -22.26 46.98
CA ALA A 205 49.70 -22.40 48.43
C ALA A 205 48.55 -22.32 49.49
N GLY A 206 48.17 -23.51 50.02
CA GLY A 206 47.85 -23.80 51.43
C GLY A 206 46.40 -23.59 51.95
N ALA A 207 45.98 -24.12 53.11
CA ALA A 207 46.41 -25.32 53.87
C ALA A 207 45.48 -25.61 55.10
N THR A 208 44.92 -26.84 55.24
CA THR A 208 44.37 -27.45 56.50
C THR A 208 43.15 -26.74 57.19
N ARG A 209 42.35 -27.30 58.15
CA ARG A 209 42.12 -28.68 58.69
C ARG A 209 40.72 -28.81 59.39
N ALA A 210 40.01 -29.90 59.12
CA ALA A 210 39.20 -30.81 59.99
C ALA A 210 38.34 -30.37 61.24
N SER A 211 37.05 -30.80 61.22
CA SER A 211 36.21 -31.42 62.31
C SER A 211 35.82 -30.61 63.59
N ALA A 212 34.81 -30.94 64.46
CA ALA A 212 33.96 -32.14 64.64
C ALA A 212 32.58 -31.90 65.39
N THR A 213 31.58 -32.79 65.16
CA THR A 213 30.54 -33.38 66.09
C THR A 213 29.70 -32.57 67.14
N THR A 214 28.36 -32.46 66.91
CA THR A 214 27.16 -33.03 67.64
C THR A 214 27.15 -33.36 69.17
N PRO A 215 25.99 -33.62 69.86
CA PRO A 215 24.59 -33.09 69.76
C PRO A 215 23.82 -32.93 71.13
N LYS A 216 22.55 -32.43 71.14
CA LYS A 216 21.38 -32.66 72.09
C LYS A 216 20.35 -31.49 71.98
N GLN A 217 19.06 -31.50 72.40
CA GLN A 217 18.13 -32.49 73.03
C GLN A 217 16.65 -32.13 72.71
N ASN A 218 15.66 -32.97 73.07
CA ASN A 218 14.19 -32.77 72.92
C ASN A 218 13.45 -33.38 74.14
N PRO A 219 12.21 -32.97 74.56
CA PRO A 219 11.00 -33.79 74.24
C PRO A 219 9.57 -33.15 74.34
N CYS A 220 8.57 -33.78 73.68
CA CYS A 220 7.12 -33.93 74.03
C CYS A 220 6.21 -32.67 74.30
N SER A 221 4.88 -32.65 74.08
CA SER A 221 3.82 -33.51 73.45
C SER A 221 2.45 -32.76 73.59
N PRO A 222 1.22 -33.23 73.20
CA PRO A 222 0.79 -34.56 72.72
C PRO A 222 -0.08 -34.58 71.41
N HIS A 223 -1.38 -34.90 71.51
CA HIS A 223 -2.39 -35.30 70.49
C HIS A 223 -3.77 -34.66 70.84
N PRO A 224 -4.89 -34.84 70.08
CA PRO A 224 -5.16 -35.64 68.86
C PRO A 224 -5.70 -34.75 67.69
N SER A 225 -6.44 -35.13 66.61
CA SER A 225 -7.05 -36.36 66.01
C SER A 225 -7.41 -36.02 64.52
N SER A 226 -7.92 -36.84 63.58
CA SER A 226 -8.29 -38.27 63.44
C SER A 226 -8.30 -38.68 61.94
N ARG A 227 -9.01 -39.75 61.54
CA ARG A 227 -9.42 -40.15 60.16
C ARG A 227 -10.77 -40.94 60.25
N PRO A 228 -11.57 -41.20 59.18
CA PRO A 228 -11.24 -42.18 58.13
C PRO A 228 -11.68 -41.74 56.70
N SER A 229 -11.99 -42.66 55.78
CA SER A 229 -12.07 -42.43 54.33
C SER A 229 -13.35 -43.01 53.66
N SER A 230 -13.56 -42.64 52.38
CA SER A 230 -14.36 -43.35 51.35
C SER A 230 -15.86 -43.05 51.21
N ALA A 231 -16.24 -42.48 50.06
CA ALA A 231 -17.57 -42.60 49.45
C ALA A 231 -17.46 -42.40 47.93
N LYS A 232 -18.14 -43.23 47.12
CA LYS A 232 -18.27 -43.01 45.66
C LYS A 232 -19.27 -41.90 45.39
N ARG A 233 -19.04 -41.06 44.37
CA ARG A 233 -20.10 -40.31 43.67
C ARG A 233 -19.93 -40.43 42.16
N ILE A 234 -21.07 -40.42 41.47
CA ILE A 234 -21.20 -40.57 40.02
C ILE A 234 -21.10 -39.17 39.38
N PRO A 235 -20.39 -38.98 38.25
CA PRO A 235 -20.51 -37.76 37.48
C PRO A 235 -21.87 -37.74 36.76
N VAL A 236 -22.79 -36.89 37.22
CA VAL A 236 -23.99 -36.55 36.46
C VAL A 236 -23.57 -35.57 35.36
N ALA A 237 -23.90 -35.89 34.11
CA ALA A 237 -23.58 -35.03 32.97
C ALA A 237 -24.50 -33.80 32.94
N THR A 238 -23.92 -32.61 33.06
CA THR A 238 -24.50 -31.37 32.55
C THR A 238 -24.11 -31.21 31.07
N PRO A 239 -25.05 -30.98 30.14
CA PRO A 239 -24.71 -30.76 28.75
C PRO A 239 -24.10 -29.38 28.56
N THR A 240 -22.77 -29.29 28.65
CA THR A 240 -22.04 -28.11 28.13
C THR A 240 -22.12 -28.19 26.61
N THR A 241 -23.02 -27.40 26.02
CA THR A 241 -23.16 -27.29 24.56
C THR A 241 -21.91 -26.64 23.98
N THR A 242 -20.95 -27.47 23.57
CA THR A 242 -19.94 -27.06 22.58
C THR A 242 -20.68 -26.68 21.31
N PRO A 243 -20.51 -25.45 20.77
CA PRO A 243 -21.22 -25.05 19.57
C PRO A 243 -20.94 -26.03 18.44
N ALA A 244 -21.97 -26.40 17.68
CA ALA A 244 -21.83 -27.37 16.62
C ALA A 244 -20.85 -26.84 15.55
N LYS A 245 -20.16 -27.72 14.82
CA LYS A 245 -19.15 -27.27 13.84
C LYS A 245 -19.73 -26.24 12.84
N GLY A 246 -20.97 -26.45 12.40
CA GLY A 246 -21.70 -25.55 11.50
C GLY A 246 -22.23 -24.26 12.16
N GLU A 247 -22.38 -24.21 13.48
CA GLU A 247 -22.77 -22.99 14.22
C GLU A 247 -21.63 -21.97 14.17
N ARG A 248 -20.40 -22.43 14.40
CA ARG A 248 -19.18 -21.61 14.26
C ARG A 248 -18.85 -21.24 12.81
N GLU A 249 -19.31 -22.05 11.86
CA GLU A 249 -19.21 -21.78 10.42
C GLU A 249 -20.22 -20.68 9.99
N LEU A 250 -21.43 -20.73 10.55
CA LEU A 250 -22.46 -19.70 10.39
C LEU A 250 -22.06 -18.38 11.06
N GLU A 251 -21.48 -18.40 12.28
CA GLU A 251 -20.90 -17.21 12.93
C GLU A 251 -19.84 -16.53 12.05
N ALA A 252 -18.95 -17.32 11.43
CA ALA A 252 -17.94 -16.81 10.51
C ALA A 252 -18.55 -16.21 9.24
N GLN A 253 -19.59 -16.84 8.68
CA GLN A 253 -20.32 -16.33 7.52
C GLN A 253 -21.06 -15.01 7.82
N VAL A 254 -21.75 -14.94 8.97
CA VAL A 254 -22.43 -13.71 9.44
C VAL A 254 -21.42 -12.57 9.65
N THR A 255 -20.24 -12.88 10.20
CA THR A 255 -19.16 -11.90 10.37
C THR A 255 -18.67 -11.37 9.01
N GLY A 256 -18.36 -12.27 8.06
CA GLY A 256 -17.92 -11.88 6.72
C GLY A 256 -18.95 -11.07 5.92
N LEU A 257 -20.25 -11.41 6.04
CA LEU A 257 -21.33 -10.64 5.43
C LEU A 257 -21.48 -9.25 6.07
N ASN A 258 -21.35 -9.15 7.39
CA ASN A 258 -21.36 -7.86 8.10
C ASN A 258 -20.18 -6.98 7.66
N ASP A 259 -18.99 -7.54 7.49
CA ASP A 259 -17.80 -6.80 7.02
C ASP A 259 -17.94 -6.35 5.55
N GLN A 260 -18.57 -7.15 4.68
CA GLN A 260 -18.96 -6.72 3.33
C GLN A 260 -19.96 -5.55 3.36
N VAL A 261 -21.01 -5.64 4.18
CA VAL A 261 -22.00 -4.57 4.36
C VAL A 261 -21.36 -3.27 4.86
N ASN A 262 -20.40 -3.36 5.79
CA ASN A 262 -19.67 -2.19 6.28
C ASN A 262 -18.74 -1.59 5.21
N THR A 263 -18.07 -2.44 4.43
CA THR A 263 -17.23 -2.01 3.30
C THR A 263 -18.06 -1.29 2.23
N LEU A 264 -19.22 -1.85 1.85
CA LEU A 264 -20.13 -1.23 0.88
C LEU A 264 -20.71 0.10 1.38
N LYS A 265 -21.05 0.20 2.67
CA LYS A 265 -21.50 1.48 3.28
C LYS A 265 -20.42 2.55 3.25
N LEU A 266 -19.17 2.21 3.57
CA LEU A 266 -18.05 3.15 3.51
C LEU A 266 -17.71 3.57 2.07
N ALA A 267 -17.85 2.66 1.11
CA ALA A 267 -17.70 2.97 -0.31
C ALA A 267 -18.81 3.92 -0.80
N LEU A 268 -20.08 3.66 -0.43
CA LEU A 268 -21.21 4.53 -0.75
C LEU A 268 -21.05 5.92 -0.12
N GLU A 269 -20.71 6.01 1.17
CA GLU A 269 -20.44 7.29 1.86
C GLU A 269 -19.27 8.07 1.22
N GLY A 270 -18.33 7.37 0.58
CA GLY A 270 -17.29 7.97 -0.26
C GLY A 270 -17.85 8.56 -1.55
N VAL A 271 -18.56 7.74 -2.34
CA VAL A 271 -19.17 8.13 -3.63
C VAL A 271 -20.17 9.27 -3.45
N GLU A 272 -20.97 9.29 -2.38
CA GLU A 272 -21.90 10.38 -2.08
C GLU A 272 -21.18 11.72 -1.83
N LYS A 273 -20.05 11.69 -1.11
CA LYS A 273 -19.22 12.90 -0.91
C LYS A 273 -18.55 13.37 -2.19
N GLU A 274 -18.17 12.46 -3.08
CA GLU A 274 -17.63 12.83 -4.40
C GLU A 274 -18.72 13.41 -5.30
N ARG A 275 -19.92 12.79 -5.36
CA ARG A 275 -21.12 13.33 -6.01
C ARG A 275 -21.41 14.76 -5.54
N ASP A 276 -21.49 14.98 -4.23
CA ASP A 276 -21.83 16.27 -3.64
C ASP A 276 -20.72 17.32 -3.87
N PHE A 277 -19.45 16.90 -3.91
CA PHE A 277 -18.31 17.76 -4.25
C PHE A 277 -18.31 18.18 -5.73
N TYR A 278 -18.60 17.27 -6.66
CA TYR A 278 -18.70 17.59 -8.07
C TYR A 278 -19.96 18.42 -8.38
N PHE A 279 -21.11 18.06 -7.81
CA PHE A 279 -22.35 18.84 -7.90
C PHE A 279 -22.17 20.27 -7.36
N GLY A 280 -21.55 20.43 -6.19
CA GLY A 280 -21.23 21.75 -5.63
C GLY A 280 -20.39 22.61 -6.57
N LYS A 281 -19.37 22.02 -7.22
CA LYS A 281 -18.54 22.71 -8.21
C LYS A 281 -19.31 23.12 -9.46
N LEU A 282 -20.18 22.25 -9.97
CA LEU A 282 -21.02 22.56 -11.14
C LEU A 282 -22.02 23.67 -10.78
N ARG A 283 -22.58 23.65 -9.56
CA ARG A 283 -23.47 24.71 -9.05
C ARG A 283 -22.76 26.05 -8.84
N ASP A 284 -21.54 26.06 -8.32
CA ASP A 284 -20.71 27.28 -8.23
C ASP A 284 -20.50 27.90 -9.63
N VAL A 285 -20.20 27.06 -10.63
CA VAL A 285 -20.01 27.48 -12.03
C VAL A 285 -21.32 27.98 -12.67
N GLU A 286 -22.46 27.32 -12.40
CA GLU A 286 -23.79 27.72 -12.85
C GLU A 286 -24.17 29.12 -12.31
N VAL A 287 -23.92 29.39 -11.02
CA VAL A 287 -24.16 30.70 -10.40
C VAL A 287 -23.29 31.77 -11.05
N LEU A 288 -21.99 31.52 -11.23
CA LEU A 288 -21.08 32.46 -11.89
C LEU A 288 -21.49 32.73 -13.36
N ALA A 289 -22.03 31.73 -14.06
CA ALA A 289 -22.55 31.88 -15.42
C ALA A 289 -23.85 32.70 -15.47
N GLN A 290 -24.69 32.64 -14.42
CA GLN A 290 -25.91 33.44 -14.28
C GLN A 290 -25.64 34.89 -13.85
N GLU A 291 -24.57 35.13 -13.08
CA GLU A 291 -24.14 36.48 -12.67
C GLU A 291 -23.42 37.26 -13.79
N GLN A 292 -22.76 36.57 -14.72
CA GLN A 292 -22.08 37.18 -15.86
C GLN A 292 -23.08 37.61 -16.95
N GLY A 293 -23.46 38.88 -16.91
CA GLY A 293 -24.33 39.52 -17.91
C GLY A 293 -23.82 39.47 -19.36
N GLN A 294 -24.60 40.05 -20.28
CA GLN A 294 -24.57 39.80 -21.74
C GLN A 294 -23.23 39.91 -22.49
N GLU A 295 -22.14 40.40 -21.89
CA GLU A 295 -20.81 40.43 -22.50
C GLU A 295 -20.27 39.06 -22.91
N SER A 296 -20.74 37.96 -22.27
CA SER A 296 -20.33 36.58 -22.57
C SER A 296 -21.49 35.63 -22.95
N ALA A 297 -22.63 36.15 -23.42
CA ALA A 297 -23.86 35.36 -23.62
C ALA A 297 -23.69 34.05 -24.42
N GLN A 298 -23.00 34.08 -25.57
CA GLN A 298 -22.76 32.89 -26.42
C GLN A 298 -21.76 31.86 -25.84
N PHE A 299 -21.11 32.20 -24.72
CA PHE A 299 -20.30 31.24 -23.95
C PHE A 299 -21.12 30.67 -22.79
N VAL A 300 -21.87 31.52 -22.08
CA VAL A 300 -22.84 31.10 -21.04
C VAL A 300 -23.87 30.12 -21.61
N GLU A 301 -24.46 30.41 -22.76
CA GLU A 301 -25.46 29.56 -23.43
C GLU A 301 -24.95 28.11 -23.66
N ARG A 302 -23.75 27.96 -24.24
CA ARG A 302 -23.12 26.65 -24.46
C ARG A 302 -22.62 25.97 -23.18
N LEU A 303 -22.31 26.75 -22.14
CA LEU A 303 -21.97 26.20 -20.83
C LEU A 303 -23.22 25.64 -20.15
N MET A 304 -24.35 26.33 -20.23
CA MET A 304 -25.65 25.87 -19.72
C MET A 304 -26.16 24.65 -20.51
N GLU A 305 -25.94 24.61 -21.83
CA GLU A 305 -26.20 23.43 -22.68
C GLU A 305 -25.45 22.18 -22.17
N ILE A 306 -24.20 22.33 -21.71
CA ILE A 306 -23.40 21.25 -21.11
C ILE A 306 -23.84 20.91 -19.67
N LEU A 307 -24.32 21.88 -18.89
CA LEU A 307 -24.80 21.64 -17.52
C LEU A 307 -26.19 20.97 -17.47
N TYR A 308 -26.99 21.08 -18.52
CA TYR A 308 -28.33 20.48 -18.61
C TYR A 308 -28.48 19.47 -19.77
N SER A 309 -27.39 19.08 -20.43
CA SER A 309 -27.42 17.94 -21.36
C SER A 309 -27.75 16.68 -20.57
N ALA A 310 -28.91 16.09 -20.83
CA ALA A 310 -29.26 14.80 -20.26
C ALA A 310 -28.30 13.72 -20.82
N ASP A 311 -27.63 12.99 -19.94
CA ASP A 311 -26.88 11.79 -20.34
C ASP A 311 -27.89 10.70 -20.76
N GLU A 312 -28.20 10.62 -22.06
CA GLU A 312 -29.00 9.55 -22.68
C GLU A 312 -28.36 8.15 -22.52
N GLN A 313 -27.22 8.07 -21.82
CA GLN A 313 -26.42 6.87 -21.61
C GLN A 313 -26.85 6.04 -20.37
N GLU A 314 -27.59 6.61 -19.41
CA GLU A 314 -28.04 5.91 -18.18
C GLU A 314 -29.50 5.38 -18.25
N GLY A 315 -30.12 5.37 -19.43
CA GLY A 315 -31.52 4.95 -19.62
C GLY A 315 -31.78 3.45 -19.83
N ALA A 316 -30.78 2.57 -19.66
CA ALA A 316 -30.85 1.16 -20.06
C ALA A 316 -30.52 0.18 -18.91
N GLY A 317 -31.35 0.21 -17.87
CA GLY A 317 -31.21 -0.63 -16.67
C GLY A 317 -32.48 -0.61 -15.83
N GLU A 318 -33.60 -1.04 -16.42
CA GLU A 318 -34.93 -1.01 -15.79
C GLU A 318 -34.93 -1.76 -14.45
N VAL A 319 -35.48 -1.09 -13.43
CA VAL A 319 -35.64 -1.65 -12.09
C VAL A 319 -36.96 -2.40 -12.05
N ASP A 320 -36.95 -3.66 -12.55
CA ASP A 320 -38.06 -4.61 -12.38
C ASP A 320 -38.17 -5.07 -10.92
N GLY A 321 -38.63 -4.14 -10.08
CA GLY A 321 -39.21 -4.42 -8.77
C GLY A 321 -40.71 -4.60 -8.92
N GLU A 322 -41.16 -5.82 -9.22
CA GLU A 322 -42.58 -6.19 -9.20
C GLU A 322 -43.12 -6.21 -7.76
N ASP A 323 -43.32 -5.04 -7.16
CA ASP A 323 -44.20 -4.86 -5.99
C ASP A 323 -45.66 -5.01 -6.46
N VAL A 324 -46.18 -6.23 -6.41
CA VAL A 324 -47.54 -6.58 -6.84
C VAL A 324 -48.58 -6.07 -5.82
N ASP A 325 -49.13 -4.89 -6.06
CA ASP A 325 -50.32 -4.40 -5.34
C ASP A 325 -51.62 -4.95 -5.97
N PRO A 326 -52.43 -5.75 -5.26
CA PRO A 326 -53.66 -6.32 -5.79
C PRO A 326 -54.79 -5.29 -5.77
N GLY A 327 -54.98 -4.62 -6.91
CA GLY A 327 -55.96 -3.54 -7.07
C GLY A 327 -57.40 -3.91 -6.70
N VAL A 328 -58.10 -2.92 -6.14
CA VAL A 328 -59.55 -2.96 -5.88
C VAL A 328 -60.24 -2.02 -6.85
N HIS A 329 -61.23 -2.53 -7.59
CA HIS A 329 -62.04 -1.74 -8.51
C HIS A 329 -62.96 -0.77 -7.73
N GLU A 330 -63.00 0.49 -8.15
CA GLU A 330 -64.21 1.30 -7.98
C GLU A 330 -65.22 0.87 -9.06
N GLU A 331 -66.37 0.32 -8.63
CA GLU A 331 -67.55 0.17 -9.49
C GLU A 331 -68.52 1.33 -9.20
N ASP A 332 -68.88 2.08 -10.24
CA ASP A 332 -69.91 3.12 -10.15
C ASP A 332 -71.27 2.51 -9.74
N VAL A 333 -71.82 2.97 -8.61
CA VAL A 333 -73.18 2.64 -8.18
C VAL A 333 -74.12 3.78 -8.58
N PRO A 334 -75.11 3.55 -9.48
CA PRO A 334 -76.09 4.58 -9.83
C PRO A 334 -77.02 4.94 -8.66
N ASP A 335 -77.31 6.23 -8.51
CA ASP A 335 -78.37 6.73 -7.64
C ASP A 335 -79.74 6.44 -8.28
N ASP A 336 -80.58 5.65 -7.61
CA ASP A 336 -82.00 5.52 -7.94
C ASP A 336 -82.84 5.33 -6.66
N GLN A 337 -84.04 5.88 -6.67
CA GLN A 337 -84.84 6.14 -5.47
C GLN A 337 -85.98 5.12 -5.35
N GLN A 338 -86.27 4.61 -4.14
CA GLN A 338 -87.61 4.68 -3.48
C GLN A 338 -87.78 3.77 -2.24
N ASP A 339 -88.45 4.37 -1.25
CA ASP A 339 -89.56 3.86 -0.44
C ASP A 339 -89.47 2.64 0.51
N GLU A 340 -90.16 2.83 1.66
CA GLU A 340 -90.81 1.85 2.57
C GLU A 340 -89.93 0.82 3.34
N TYR A 341 -90.21 0.50 4.61
CA TYR A 341 -91.31 0.90 5.52
C TYR A 341 -90.83 0.89 7.00
#